data_AF-A0A8J6JPE6-F1
#
_entry.id   AF-A0A8J6JPE6-F1
#
_cell.length_a   1.000
_cell.length_b   1.000
_cell.length_c   1.000
_cell.angle_alpha   90.00
_cell.angle_beta   90.00
_cell.angle_gamma   90.00
#
_symmetry.space_group_name_H-M   'P 1'
#
loop_
_entity.id
_entity.type
_entity.pdbx_description
1 polymer ?
#
loop_
_entity_poly.entity_id
_entity_poly.type
_entity_poly.pdbx_seq_one_letter_code
_entity_poly.pdbx_strand_id
1 'polypeptide(L)' 'MKHWTLDDIAWDRFDPSLVEPEIVPLVKAAAMVERNGDDYALYLKGVFADDPDFRGAADNWAVEEVQHGDAL' A
#
# COMPACT_ATOMS: atom_id res chain seq x y z
N MET A 1 -12.61 -5.49 -10.24
CA MET A 1 -13.13 -5.81 -8.90
C MET A 1 -13.65 -4.51 -8.28
N LYS A 2 -14.37 -4.51 -7.14
CA LYS A 2 -14.65 -3.22 -6.48
C LYS A 2 -13.33 -2.72 -5.89
N HIS A 3 -12.73 -1.71 -6.50
CA HIS A 3 -11.60 -0.99 -5.93
C HIS A 3 -12.17 0.06 -4.99
N TRP A 4 -11.78 0.00 -3.72
CA TRP A 4 -12.05 1.06 -2.76
C TRP A 4 -11.07 2.20 -3.01
N THR A 5 -11.33 3.36 -2.44
CA THR A 5 -10.52 4.57 -2.51
C THR A 5 -10.37 5.15 -1.12
N LEU A 6 -9.42 6.07 -0.92
CA LEU A 6 -9.28 6.77 0.36
C LEU A 6 -10.56 7.51 0.78
N ASP A 7 -11.38 7.91 -0.19
CA ASP A 7 -12.68 8.58 0.05
C ASP A 7 -13.75 7.63 0.63
N ASP A 8 -13.55 6.30 0.52
CA ASP A 8 -14.46 5.31 1.10
C ASP A 8 -14.20 5.08 2.60
N ILE A 9 -13.10 5.62 3.15
CA ILE A 9 -12.78 5.53 4.57
C ILE A 9 -13.54 6.61 5.34
N ALA A 10 -14.26 6.21 6.39
CA ALA A 10 -14.99 7.12 7.27
C ALA A 10 -14.04 7.82 8.27
N TRP A 11 -13.14 8.65 7.76
CA TRP A 11 -12.11 9.35 8.53
C TRP A 11 -12.66 10.15 9.71
N ASP A 12 -13.87 10.69 9.56
CA ASP A 12 -14.60 11.46 10.58
C ASP A 12 -14.98 10.64 11.82
N ARG A 13 -14.97 9.30 11.71
CA ARG A 13 -15.31 8.39 12.80
C ARG A 13 -14.11 8.00 13.66
N PHE A 14 -12.90 8.39 13.29
CA PHE A 14 -11.73 8.12 14.11
C PHE A 14 -11.68 9.07 15.31
N ASP A 15 -11.55 8.48 16.50
CA ASP A 15 -11.33 9.22 17.74
C ASP A 15 -9.84 9.12 18.13
N PRO A 16 -9.05 10.21 18.02
CA PRO A 16 -7.63 10.19 18.36
C PRO A 16 -7.35 9.82 19.82
N SER A 17 -8.33 9.97 20.73
CA SER A 17 -8.16 9.61 22.14
C SER A 17 -8.10 8.09 22.37
N LEU A 18 -8.52 7.30 21.39
CA LEU A 18 -8.47 5.83 21.44
C LEU A 18 -7.15 5.26 20.88
N VAL A 19 -6.25 6.10 20.38
CA VAL A 19 -4.97 5.67 19.79
C VAL A 19 -3.98 5.35 20.91
N GLU A 20 -3.39 4.15 20.85
CA GLU A 20 -2.24 3.79 21.67
C GLU A 20 -0.96 4.44 21.09
N PRO A 21 -0.30 5.38 21.79
CA PRO A 21 0.82 6.12 21.20
C PRO A 21 2.01 5.23 20.81
N GLU A 22 2.18 4.09 21.48
CA GLU A 22 3.27 3.14 21.23
C GLU A 22 3.15 2.41 19.89
N ILE A 23 1.93 2.32 19.31
CA ILE A 23 1.72 1.67 18.01
C ILE A 23 2.00 2.61 16.83
N VAL A 24 1.97 3.93 17.04
CA VAL A 24 2.10 4.93 15.96
C VAL A 24 3.42 4.79 15.20
N PRO A 25 4.59 4.59 15.84
CA PRO A 25 5.83 4.34 15.11
C PRO A 25 5.79 3.07 14.24
N LEU A 26 5.12 2.02 14.70
CA LEU A 26 4.95 0.77 13.95
C LEU A 26 4.08 1.00 12.71
N VAL A 27 2.95 1.69 12.86
CA VAL A 27 2.05 2.02 11.74
C VAL A 27 2.76 2.90 10.71
N LYS A 28 3.54 3.90 11.14
CA LYS A 28 4.33 4.74 10.24
C LYS A 28 5.38 3.95 9.46
N ALA A 29 6.02 2.97 10.11
CA ALA A 29 6.96 2.10 9.43
C ALA A 29 6.25 1.23 8.37
N ALA A 30 5.07 0.70 8.69
CA ALA A 30 4.25 -0.04 7.73
C ALA A 30 3.81 0.85 6.56
N ALA A 31 3.31 2.07 6.82
CA ALA A 31 2.92 3.03 5.79
C ALA A 31 4.07 3.33 4.80
N MET A 32 5.28 3.52 5.32
CA MET A 32 6.48 3.73 4.49
C MET A 32 6.79 2.51 3.62
N VAL A 33 6.69 1.29 4.17
CA VAL A 33 6.94 0.05 3.43
C VAL A 33 5.94 -0.12 2.29
N GLU A 34 4.65 0.01 2.58
CA GLU A 34 3.58 -0.16 1.58
C GLU A 34 3.64 0.92 0.50
N ARG A 35 3.90 2.19 0.89
CA ARG A 35 4.01 3.32 -0.07
C ARG A 35 5.16 3.14 -1.07
N ASN A 36 6.15 2.32 -0.75
CA ASN A 36 7.27 1.99 -1.62
C ASN A 36 7.00 0.77 -2.54
N GLY A 37 5.73 0.38 -2.75
CA GLY A 37 5.33 -0.74 -3.62
C GLY A 37 5.92 -0.71 -5.04
N ASP A 38 6.17 0.48 -5.61
CA ASP A 38 6.82 0.63 -6.92
C ASP A 38 8.22 0.01 -6.98
N ASP A 39 9.01 0.13 -5.91
CA ASP A 39 10.35 -0.46 -5.83
C ASP A 39 10.26 -2.00 -5.80
N TYR A 40 9.22 -2.54 -5.16
CA TYR A 40 8.96 -3.98 -5.13
C TYR A 40 8.53 -4.50 -6.49
N ALA A 41 7.65 -3.79 -7.20
CA ALA A 41 7.30 -4.14 -8.57
C ALA A 41 8.50 -4.06 -9.50
N LEU A 42 9.38 -3.05 -9.36
CA LEU A 42 10.62 -2.98 -10.14
C LEU A 42 11.48 -4.23 -9.92
N TYR A 43 11.68 -4.64 -8.67
CA TYR A 43 12.43 -5.85 -8.34
C TYR A 43 11.78 -7.11 -8.94
N LEU A 44 10.47 -7.29 -8.75
CA LEU A 44 9.70 -8.43 -9.23
C LEU A 44 9.75 -8.54 -10.76
N LYS A 45 9.63 -7.43 -11.49
CA LYS A 45 9.78 -7.41 -12.95
C LYS A 45 11.19 -7.79 -13.41
N GLY A 46 12.20 -7.59 -12.58
CA GLY A 46 13.56 -8.07 -12.83
C GLY A 46 13.71 -9.58 -12.63
N VAL A 47 13.05 -10.15 -11.60
CA VAL A 47 13.04 -11.60 -11.34
C VAL A 47 12.27 -12.34 -12.44
N PHE A 48 11.12 -11.80 -12.87
CA PHE A 48 10.23 -12.37 -13.89
C PHE A 48 10.37 -11.64 -15.23
N ALA A 49 11.61 -11.42 -15.68
CA ALA A 49 11.89 -10.57 -16.85
C ALA A 49 11.23 -11.04 -18.15
N ASP A 50 11.11 -12.37 -18.33
CA ASP A 50 10.60 -13.04 -19.53
C ASP A 50 9.09 -13.31 -19.49
N ASP A 51 8.38 -12.85 -18.45
CA ASP A 51 6.94 -13.04 -18.27
C ASP A 51 6.20 -11.69 -18.38
N PRO A 52 5.75 -11.28 -19.58
CA PRO A 52 5.08 -9.99 -19.77
C PRO A 52 3.74 -9.89 -19.02
N ASP A 53 3.04 -11.01 -18.82
CA ASP A 53 1.76 -11.03 -18.10
C ASP A 53 1.99 -10.79 -16.61
N PHE A 54 3.00 -11.44 -16.02
CA PHE A 54 3.38 -11.21 -14.64
C PHE A 54 3.85 -9.77 -14.42
N ARG A 55 4.61 -9.21 -15.36
CA ARG A 55 5.08 -7.82 -15.25
C ARG A 55 3.91 -6.83 -15.24
N GLY A 56 2.90 -7.04 -16.08
CA GLY A 56 1.68 -6.24 -16.05
C GLY A 56 0.87 -6.43 -14.75
N ALA A 57 0.84 -7.64 -14.20
CA ALA A 57 0.22 -7.89 -12.90
C ALA A 57 0.98 -7.17 -11.76
N ALA A 58 2.31 -7.16 -11.77
CA ALA A 58 3.14 -6.46 -10.80
C ALA A 58 2.92 -4.93 -10.84
N ASP A 59 2.75 -4.35 -12.02
CA ASP A 59 2.43 -2.93 -12.18
C ASP A 59 1.06 -2.58 -11.56
N ASN A 60 0.04 -3.41 -11.79
CA ASN A 60 -1.29 -3.20 -11.20
C ASN A 60 -1.27 -3.39 -9.67
N TRP A 61 -0.55 -4.39 -9.19
CA TRP A 61 -0.39 -4.67 -7.77
C TRP A 61 0.30 -3.50 -7.03
N ALA A 62 1.34 -2.89 -7.61
CA ALA A 62 2.02 -1.75 -6.98
C ALA A 62 1.09 -0.55 -6.75
N VAL A 63 0.14 -0.30 -7.66
CA VAL A 63 -0.87 0.76 -7.47
C VAL A 63 -1.72 0.50 -6.23
N GLU A 64 -2.09 -0.75 -5.99
CA GLU A 64 -2.86 -1.15 -4.79
C GLU A 64 -2.02 -1.04 -3.52
N GLU A 65 -0.74 -1.43 -3.54
CA GLU A 65 0.13 -1.29 -2.36
C GLU A 65 0.44 0.17 -2.02
N VAL A 66 0.65 1.03 -3.02
CA VAL A 66 0.80 2.47 -2.81
C VAL A 66 -0.45 3.04 -2.13
N GLN A 67 -1.64 2.59 -2.53
CA GLN A 67 -2.88 2.98 -1.87
C GLN A 67 -2.97 2.49 -0.41
N HIS A 68 -2.45 1.30 -0.10
CA HIS A 68 -2.36 0.82 1.28
C HIS A 68 -1.48 1.74 2.13
N GLY A 69 -0.32 2.15 1.61
CA GLY A 69 0.56 3.10 2.27
C GLY A 69 -0.09 4.48 2.49
N ASP A 70 -0.95 4.92 1.56
CA ASP A 70 -1.66 6.20 1.68
C ASP A 70 -2.80 6.19 2.71
N ALA A 71 -3.30 5.00 3.05
CA ALA A 71 -4.37 4.83 4.02
C ALA A 71 -3.87 4.68 5.47
N LEU A 72 -2.57 4.46 5.69
CA LEU A 72 -1.95 4.24 7.00
C LEU A 72 -1.31 5.51 7.57
#